data_AF-A0A6N9HAW6-F1
#
_entry.id   AF-A0A6N9HAW6-F1
#
_cell.length_a   1.000
_cell.length_b   1.000
_cell.length_c   1.000
_cell.angle_alpha   90.00
_cell.angle_beta   90.00
_cell.angle_gamma   90.00
#
_symmetry.space_group_name_H-M   'P 1'
#
loop_
_entity.id
_entity.type
_entity.pdbx_description
1 polymer ?
#
loop_
_entity_poly.entity_id
_entity_poly.type
_entity_poly.pdbx_seq_one_letter_code
_entity_poly.pdbx_strand_id
1 'polypeptide(L)'
;MKDYERIGRFIYAFQRTCGSAESLTGAGLPPGASPELVARAANLAQRFNLIANDFAAATDEEFASTLEEAAEVKTLIDNAGSKV
;
A
#
# COMPACT_ATOMS: atom_id res chain seq x y z
N MET A 1 -14.04 -20.13 1.96
CA MET A 1 -12.62 -20.50 2.12
C MET A 1 -11.74 -19.81 1.08
N LYS A 2 -12.07 -19.88 -0.22
CA LYS A 2 -11.27 -19.22 -1.28
C LYS A 2 -11.03 -17.72 -1.07
N ASP A 3 -12.02 -16.98 -0.56
CA ASP A 3 -11.87 -15.53 -0.33
C ASP A 3 -10.90 -15.20 0.80
N TYR A 4 -10.87 -16.00 1.87
CA TYR A 4 -9.92 -15.85 2.98
C TYR A 4 -8.47 -16.12 2.53
N GLU A 5 -8.26 -17.09 1.64
CA GLU A 5 -6.93 -17.36 1.06
C GLU A 5 -6.50 -16.24 0.10
N ARG A 6 -7.43 -15.72 -0.72
CA ARG A 6 -7.20 -14.58 -1.61
C ARG A 6 -6.78 -13.34 -0.82
N ILE A 7 -7.57 -12.93 0.17
CA ILE A 7 -7.24 -11.74 0.97
C ILE A 7 -5.97 -11.95 1.79
N GLY A 8 -5.72 -13.16 2.32
CA GLY A 8 -4.48 -13.47 3.03
C GLY A 8 -3.24 -13.28 2.17
N ARG A 9 -3.28 -13.70 0.89
CA ARG A 9 -2.19 -13.48 -0.07
C ARG A 9 -2.01 -12.00 -0.40
N PHE A 10 -3.11 -11.27 -0.58
CA PHE A 10 -3.07 -9.83 -0.82
C PHE A 10 -2.43 -9.08 0.35
N ILE A 11 -2.91 -9.32 1.58
CA ILE A 11 -2.38 -8.67 2.79
C ILE A 11 -0.89 -8.98 2.95
N TYR A 12 -0.51 -10.25 2.81
CA TYR A 12 0.89 -10.66 2.91
C TYR A 12 1.77 -9.97 1.85
N ALA A 13 1.33 -9.94 0.59
CA ALA A 13 2.08 -9.28 -0.49
C ALA A 13 2.23 -7.78 -0.22
N PHE A 14 1.15 -7.11 0.18
CA PHE A 14 1.17 -5.68 0.50
C PHE A 14 2.14 -5.37 1.65
N GLN A 15 2.06 -6.14 2.75
CA GLN A 15 2.91 -5.95 3.91
C GLN A 15 4.39 -6.21 3.57
N ARG A 16 4.68 -7.17 2.69
CA ARG A 16 6.05 -7.42 2.23
C ARG A 16 6.62 -6.26 1.41
N THR A 17 5.78 -5.52 0.70
CA THR A 17 6.19 -4.39 -0.14
C THR A 17 6.33 -3.10 0.67
N CYS A 18 5.30 -2.72 1.42
CA CYS A 18 5.20 -1.42 2.09
C CYS A 18 5.31 -1.49 3.62
N GLY A 19 5.42 -2.68 4.21
CA GLY A 19 5.37 -2.88 5.65
C GLY A 19 3.92 -2.91 6.16
N SER A 20 3.35 -1.74 6.43
CA SER A 20 1.97 -1.62 6.90
C SER A 20 1.27 -0.41 6.28
N ALA A 21 -0.06 -0.38 6.30
CA ALA A 21 -0.81 0.80 5.87
C ALA A 21 -0.47 2.03 6.73
N GLU A 22 -0.21 1.84 8.02
CA GLU A 22 0.22 2.92 8.92
C GLU A 22 1.59 3.48 8.51
N SER A 23 2.51 2.63 8.03
CA SER A 23 3.83 3.03 7.52
C SER A 23 3.76 3.90 6.25
N LEU A 24 2.63 3.90 5.55
CA LEU A 24 2.39 4.79 4.41
C LEU A 24 1.86 6.17 4.83
N THR A 25 1.73 6.42 6.13
CA THR A 25 1.20 7.66 6.68
C THR A 25 2.11 8.21 7.77
N GLY A 26 2.10 9.54 7.97
CA GLY A 26 2.79 10.18 9.08
C GLY A 26 4.30 9.88 9.14
N ALA A 27 4.73 9.24 10.23
CA ALA A 27 6.14 9.01 10.57
C ALA A 27 6.86 7.96 9.70
N GLY A 28 6.13 7.21 8.87
CA GLY A 28 6.73 6.21 7.97
C GLY A 28 7.26 6.79 6.65
N LEU A 29 6.95 8.05 6.33
CA LEU A 29 7.44 8.73 5.14
C LEU A 29 8.73 9.50 5.42
N PRO A 30 9.65 9.61 4.43
CA PRO A 30 10.89 10.33 4.61
C PRO A 30 10.63 11.83 4.85
N PRO A 31 11.45 12.49 5.70
CA PRO A 31 11.32 13.92 5.94
C PRO A 31 11.51 14.70 4.63
N GLY A 32 10.55 15.57 4.31
CA GLY A 32 10.57 16.34 3.05
C GLY A 32 10.01 15.60 1.83
N ALA A 33 9.30 14.46 2.02
CA ALA A 33 8.53 13.83 0.96
C ALA A 33 7.60 14.85 0.26
N SER A 34 7.48 14.74 -1.06
CA SER A 34 6.63 15.65 -1.83
C SER A 34 5.16 15.50 -1.43
N PRO A 35 4.35 16.57 -1.48
CA PRO A 35 2.92 16.49 -1.17
C PRO A 35 2.18 15.45 -2.02
N GLU A 36 2.61 15.27 -3.27
CA GLU A 36 2.06 14.25 -4.17
C GLU A 36 2.36 12.83 -3.66
N LEU A 37 3.59 12.54 -3.23
CA LEU A 37 3.93 11.23 -2.66
C LEU A 37 3.16 10.96 -1.37
N VAL A 38 3.01 11.98 -0.51
CA VAL A 38 2.21 11.87 0.72
C VAL A 38 0.76 11.55 0.40
N ALA A 39 0.16 12.24 -0.58
CA ALA A 39 -1.22 11.99 -1.00
C ALA A 39 -1.41 10.59 -1.60
N ARG A 40 -0.48 10.14 -2.45
CA ARG A 40 -0.51 8.79 -3.03
C ARG A 40 -0.38 7.70 -1.96
N ALA A 41 0.57 7.84 -1.03
CA ALA A 41 0.76 6.89 0.05
C ALA A 41 -0.47 6.82 0.99
N ALA A 42 -1.09 7.97 1.29
CA ALA A 42 -2.32 8.02 2.08
C ALA A 42 -3.51 7.38 1.33
N ASN A 43 -3.66 7.62 0.02
CA ASN A 43 -4.70 7.00 -0.78
C ASN A 43 -4.53 5.47 -0.83
N LEU A 44 -3.30 5.00 -1.03
CA LEU A 44 -2.96 3.59 -1.02
C LEU A 44 -3.29 2.92 0.33
N ALA A 45 -2.97 3.58 1.45
CA ALA A 45 -3.32 3.10 2.78
C ALA A 45 -4.85 2.99 2.96
N GLN A 46 -5.61 3.96 2.48
CA GLN A 46 -7.07 3.91 2.50
C GLN A 46 -7.62 2.77 1.64
N ARG A 47 -7.12 2.60 0.41
CA ARG A 47 -7.51 1.50 -0.48
C ARG A 47 -7.26 0.14 0.14
N PHE A 48 -6.07 -0.06 0.72
CA PHE A 48 -5.74 -1.28 1.45
C PHE A 48 -6.75 -1.55 2.58
N ASN A 49 -7.07 -0.54 3.40
CA ASN A 49 -8.00 -0.69 4.50
C ASN A 49 -9.43 -1.00 4.02
N LEU A 50 -9.88 -0.38 2.92
CA LEU A 50 -11.19 -0.67 2.33
C LEU A 50 -11.26 -2.12 1.85
N ILE A 51 -10.24 -2.56 1.11
CA ILE A 51 -10.11 -3.95 0.66
C ILE A 51 -10.07 -4.93 1.84
N ALA A 52 -9.30 -4.63 2.89
CA ALA A 52 -9.17 -5.53 4.04
C ALA A 52 -10.49 -5.64 4.83
N ASN A 53 -11.29 -4.58 4.88
CA ASN A 53 -12.58 -4.59 5.57
C ASN A 53 -13.72 -5.19 4.74
N ASP A 54 -13.70 -5.05 3.41
CA ASP A 54 -14.72 -5.58 2.50
C ASP A 54 -14.14 -6.50 1.41
N PHE A 55 -13.30 -7.44 1.84
CA PHE A 55 -12.56 -8.31 0.92
C PHE A 55 -13.42 -9.26 0.10
N ALA A 56 -14.67 -9.49 0.52
CA ALA A 56 -15.62 -10.32 -0.21
C ALA A 56 -16.16 -9.60 -1.47
N ALA A 57 -16.25 -8.27 -1.42
CA ALA A 57 -16.65 -7.45 -2.57
C ALA A 57 -15.48 -7.11 -3.50
N ALA A 58 -14.25 -7.17 -2.99
CA ALA A 58 -13.06 -6.82 -3.74
C ALA A 58 -12.68 -7.84 -4.83
N THR A 59 -12.40 -7.31 -6.02
CA THR A 59 -12.02 -8.08 -7.20
C THR A 59 -10.51 -8.37 -7.23
N ASP A 60 -10.10 -9.38 -8.02
CA ASP A 60 -8.67 -9.66 -8.23
C ASP A 60 -7.94 -8.51 -8.93
N GLU A 61 -8.65 -7.73 -9.75
CA GLU A 61 -8.13 -6.52 -10.40
C GLU A 61 -7.85 -5.41 -9.37
N GLU A 62 -8.74 -5.24 -8.39
CA GLU A 62 -8.50 -4.30 -7.29
C GLU A 62 -7.30 -4.72 -6.44
N PHE A 63 -7.12 -6.02 -6.19
CA PHE A 63 -5.92 -6.52 -5.51
C PHE A 63 -4.66 -6.24 -6.33
N ALA A 64 -4.66 -6.61 -7.61
CA ALA A 64 -3.51 -6.43 -8.48
C ALA A 64 -3.12 -4.95 -8.62
N SER A 65 -4.07 -4.07 -8.93
CA SER A 65 -3.82 -2.64 -9.08
C SER A 65 -3.34 -1.98 -7.78
N THR A 66 -3.85 -2.42 -6.63
CA THR A 66 -3.39 -1.91 -5.32
C THR A 66 -1.97 -2.38 -5.00
N LEU A 67 -1.60 -3.61 -5.38
CA LEU A 67 -0.23 -4.11 -5.21
C LEU A 67 0.77 -3.46 -6.18
N GLU A 68 0.35 -3.17 -7.41
CA GLU A 68 1.15 -2.43 -8.38
C GLU A 68 1.44 -1.00 -7.87
N GLU A 69 0.41 -0.28 -7.43
CA GLU A 69 0.59 1.05 -6.84
C GLU A 69 1.47 0.99 -5.58
N ALA A 70 1.36 -0.05 -4.76
CA ALA A 70 2.23 -0.26 -3.60
C ALA A 70 3.70 -0.38 -3.99
N ALA A 71 4.02 -1.10 -5.06
CA ALA A 71 5.38 -1.22 -5.56
C ALA A 71 5.92 0.13 -6.08
N GLU A 72 5.11 0.91 -6.77
CA GLU A 72 5.48 2.24 -7.25
C GLU A 72 5.74 3.20 -6.08
N VAL A 73 4.80 3.29 -5.14
CA VAL A 73 4.92 4.18 -3.97
C VAL A 73 6.15 3.80 -3.13
N LYS A 74 6.41 2.50 -2.94
CA LYS A 74 7.63 2.04 -2.25
C LYS A 74 8.89 2.50 -2.96
N THR A 75 8.93 2.38 -4.28
CA THR A 75 10.07 2.84 -5.10
C THR A 75 10.29 4.34 -4.96
N LEU A 76 9.22 5.14 -4.96
CA LEU A 76 9.30 6.59 -4.76
C LEU A 76 9.80 6.95 -3.36
N ILE A 77 9.35 6.24 -2.32
CA ILE A 77 9.81 6.41 -0.93
C ILE A 77 11.30 6.11 -0.83
N ASP A 78 11.77 4.99 -1.40
CA ASP A 78 13.18 4.59 -1.34
C ASP A 78 14.10 5.57 -2.07
N ASN A 79 13.64 6.10 -3.20
CA ASN A 79 14.35 7.13 -3.96
C ASN A 79 14.39 8.48 -3.23
N ALA A 80 13.34 8.81 -2.48
CA ALA A 80 13.29 10.02 -1.65
C ALA A 80 14.20 9.92 -0.42
N GLY A 81 14.27 8.74 0.20
CA GLY A 81 15.13 8.46 1.36
C GLY A 81 16.62 8.32 1.01
N SER A 82 16.96 7.93 -0.22
CA SER A 82 18.36 7.74 -0.67
C SER A 82 19.10 9.06 -1.01
N LYS A 83 18.46 10.22 -0.90
CA LYS A 83 19.07 11.54 -1.18
C LYS A 83 19.75 12.20 0.04
N VAL A 84 20.14 11.42 1.06
CA VAL A 84 20.87 11.91 2.24
C VAL A 84 22.34 11.55 2.14
#